data_AF-A0A2T4DGQ6-F1
#
_entry.id   AF-A0A2T4DGQ6-F1
#
_cell.length_a   1.000
_cell.length_b   1.000
_cell.length_c   1.000
_cell.angle_alpha   90.00
_cell.angle_beta   90.00
_cell.angle_gamma   90.00
#
_symmetry.space_group_name_H-M   'P 1'
#
loop_
_entity.id
_entity.type
_entity.pdbx_description
1 polymer ?
#
loop_
_entity_poly.entity_id
_entity_poly.type
_entity_poly.pdbx_seq_one_letter_code
_entity_poly.pdbx_strand_id
1 'polypeptide(L)'
;MGYLADIYVIKESRSKKMGIDFLNHFLPFRKESADEYEIPQYSENPNQKFNNAEDLMTFLESNAEYSQSIYWRNTEEKSLNKHGMIFYTSDGNMIFGISRNADMSGNLDTQNEDKCLEEMKVYFDTEMGY
;
A
#
# COMPACT_ATOMS: atom_id res chain seq x y z
N MET A 1 0.14 -2.36 -23.66
CA MET A 1 -0.43 -2.27 -22.29
C MET A 1 0.17 -3.42 -21.51
N GLY A 2 0.93 -3.16 -20.44
CA GLY A 2 1.39 -4.21 -19.53
C GLY A 2 0.29 -4.53 -18.53
N TYR A 3 0.23 -5.77 -18.06
CA TYR A 3 -0.64 -6.17 -16.96
C TYR A 3 0.03 -5.85 -15.63
N LEU A 4 -0.76 -5.65 -14.58
CA LEU A 4 -0.26 -5.49 -13.22
C LEU A 4 -0.75 -6.66 -12.37
N ALA A 5 0.12 -7.12 -11.48
CA ALA A 5 -0.22 -8.03 -10.39
C ALA A 5 -0.13 -7.26 -9.07
N ASP A 6 -1.15 -7.44 -8.24
CA ASP A 6 -1.24 -6.85 -6.92
C ASP A 6 -0.87 -7.88 -5.87
N ILE A 7 0.06 -7.50 -5.00
CA ILE A 7 0.67 -8.39 -4.01
C ILE A 7 0.47 -7.75 -2.65
N TYR A 8 -0.04 -8.52 -1.69
CA TYR A 8 -0.46 -8.00 -0.39
C TYR A 8 0.11 -8.82 0.76
N VAL A 9 0.50 -8.11 1.82
CA VAL A 9 0.90 -8.69 3.11
C VAL A 9 0.12 -7.99 4.21
N ILE A 10 -0.31 -8.74 5.22
CA ILE A 10 -1.01 -8.22 6.40
C ILE A 10 -0.11 -8.26 7.64
N LYS A 11 -0.18 -7.22 8.46
CA LYS A 11 0.48 -7.13 9.76
C LYS A 11 -0.46 -6.51 10.79
N GLU A 12 -0.45 -7.06 12.00
CA GLU A 12 -1.08 -6.43 13.16
C GLU A 12 -0.25 -5.20 13.58
N SER A 13 -0.66 -4.04 13.09
CA SER A 13 0.00 -2.75 13.32
C SER A 13 -0.93 -1.65 12.81
N ARG A 14 -0.83 -0.46 13.41
CA ARG A 14 -1.32 0.79 12.80
C ARG A 14 -0.20 1.82 12.62
N SER A 15 1.05 1.35 12.69
CA SER A 15 2.18 2.25 12.81
C SER A 15 2.42 3.04 11.52
N LYS A 16 2.36 4.37 11.63
CA LYS A 16 2.78 5.30 10.58
C LYS A 16 4.22 5.00 10.18
N LYS A 17 5.11 4.82 11.16
CA LYS A 17 6.54 4.54 10.91
C LYS A 17 6.71 3.31 10.02
N MET A 18 6.02 2.22 10.34
CA MET A 18 6.06 0.99 9.55
C MET A 18 5.59 1.22 8.11
N GLY A 19 4.51 1.99 7.91
CA GLY A 19 4.05 2.36 6.57
C GLY A 19 5.05 3.20 5.79
N ILE A 20 5.69 4.17 6.42
CA ILE A 20 6.71 5.01 5.78
C ILE A 20 7.96 4.20 5.44
N ASP A 21 8.41 3.32 6.34
CA ASP A 21 9.56 2.44 6.11
C ASP A 21 9.31 1.48 4.94
N PHE A 22 8.11 0.88 4.88
CA PHE A 22 7.66 0.05 3.75
C PHE A 22 7.74 0.82 2.43
N LEU A 23 7.16 2.03 2.38
CA LEU A 23 7.17 2.83 1.17
C LEU A 23 8.59 3.26 0.78
N ASN A 24 9.46 3.56 1.75
CA ASN A 24 10.85 3.92 1.47
C ASN A 24 11.67 2.74 0.94
N HIS A 25 11.33 1.51 1.32
CA HIS A 25 11.98 0.30 0.81
C HIS A 25 11.45 -0.09 -0.58
N PHE A 26 10.13 -0.28 -0.71
CA PHE A 26 9.52 -0.86 -1.93
C PHE A 26 9.10 0.17 -2.99
N LEU A 27 8.94 1.45 -2.61
CA LEU A 27 8.46 2.51 -3.50
C LEU A 27 9.13 3.88 -3.19
N PRO A 28 10.47 3.98 -3.20
CA PRO A 28 11.19 5.18 -2.76
C PRO A 28 10.86 6.43 -3.61
N PHE A 29 10.60 6.25 -4.90
CA PHE A 29 10.22 7.32 -5.82
C PHE A 29 8.71 7.29 -6.06
N ARG A 30 7.95 8.03 -5.26
CA ARG A 30 6.49 7.94 -5.27
C ARG A 30 5.80 9.30 -5.21
N LYS A 31 4.58 9.33 -5.72
CA LYS A 31 3.63 10.43 -5.55
C LYS A 31 2.29 9.88 -5.08
N GLU A 32 1.65 10.57 -4.16
CA GLU A 32 0.27 10.28 -3.76
C GLU A 32 -0.68 10.31 -4.96
N SER A 33 -1.61 9.37 -4.99
CA SER A 33 -2.61 9.25 -6.06
C SER A 33 -3.82 10.14 -5.84
N ALA A 34 -4.11 10.53 -4.59
CA ALA A 34 -5.21 11.42 -4.23
C ALA A 34 -4.71 12.84 -3.96
N ASP A 35 -5.56 13.83 -4.24
CA ASP A 35 -5.27 15.24 -3.93
C ASP A 35 -5.66 15.59 -2.48
N GLU A 36 -6.66 14.90 -1.92
CA GLU A 36 -7.09 15.01 -0.53
C GLU A 36 -7.64 13.68 -0.02
N TYR A 37 -7.71 13.53 1.31
CA TYR A 37 -8.28 12.38 1.99
C TYR A 37 -9.35 12.81 2.97
N GLU A 38 -10.42 12.03 3.02
CA GLU A 38 -11.58 12.30 3.84
C GLU A 38 -11.76 11.20 4.90
N ILE A 39 -12.27 11.58 6.06
CA ILE A 39 -12.65 10.65 7.14
C ILE A 39 -14.13 10.86 7.50
N PRO A 40 -14.97 9.81 7.45
CA PRO A 40 -14.71 8.49 6.84
C PRO A 40 -14.48 8.57 5.32
N GLN A 41 -13.79 7.58 4.76
CA GLN A 41 -13.57 7.48 3.31
C GLN A 41 -14.91 7.41 2.56
N TYR A 42 -15.03 8.19 1.48
CA TYR A 42 -16.22 8.22 0.62
C TYR A 42 -17.51 8.66 1.32
N SER A 43 -17.42 9.30 2.49
CA SER A 43 -18.57 9.89 3.16
C SER A 43 -19.09 11.09 2.38
N GLU A 44 -20.42 11.22 2.23
CA GLU A 44 -21.03 12.44 1.67
C GLU A 44 -20.86 13.65 2.60
N ASN A 45 -20.64 13.41 3.89
CA ASN A 45 -20.42 14.42 4.91
C ASN A 45 -19.18 14.05 5.73
N PRO A 46 -17.96 14.28 5.20
CA PRO A 46 -16.73 13.95 5.91
C PRO A 46 -16.52 14.91 7.07
N ASN A 47 -16.11 14.33 8.19
CA ASN A 47 -15.92 15.05 9.46
C ASN A 47 -14.57 15.77 9.46
N GLN A 48 -13.59 15.20 8.75
CA GLN A 48 -12.22 15.69 8.66
C GLN A 48 -11.67 15.48 7.24
N LYS A 49 -10.75 16.37 6.86
CA LYS A 49 -10.02 16.32 5.59
C LYS A 49 -8.53 16.48 5.84
N PHE A 50 -7.73 15.76 5.06
CA PHE A 50 -6.27 15.80 5.08
C PHE A 50 -5.75 16.07 3.67
N ASN A 51 -4.75 16.95 3.57
CA ASN A 51 -4.18 17.34 2.27
C ASN A 51 -2.99 16.45 1.85
N ASN A 52 -2.56 15.53 2.71
CA ASN A 52 -1.48 14.59 2.44
C ASN A 52 -1.64 13.30 3.25
N ALA A 53 -1.02 12.24 2.78
CA ALA A 53 -1.09 10.92 3.40
C ALA A 53 -0.37 10.88 4.75
N GLU A 54 0.67 11.69 4.97
CA GLU A 54 1.46 11.64 6.20
C GLU A 54 0.66 12.09 7.44
N ASP A 55 -0.09 13.19 7.30
CA ASP A 55 -0.98 13.71 8.34
C ASP A 55 -2.13 12.73 8.59
N LEU A 56 -2.70 12.18 7.51
CA LEU A 56 -3.72 11.14 7.58
C LEU A 56 -3.22 9.89 8.33
N MET A 57 -2.03 9.38 8.01
CA MET A 57 -1.44 8.22 8.67
C MET A 57 -1.19 8.48 10.16
N THR A 58 -0.80 9.71 10.51
CA THR A 58 -0.65 10.13 11.91
C THR A 58 -1.99 10.07 12.66
N PHE A 59 -3.06 10.53 12.01
CA PHE A 59 -4.42 10.41 12.55
C PHE A 59 -4.84 8.94 12.71
N LEU A 60 -4.66 8.12 11.68
CA LEU A 60 -5.09 6.72 11.68
C LEU A 60 -4.34 5.85 12.68
N GLU A 61 -3.07 6.15 12.97
CA GLU A 61 -2.28 5.46 14.00
C GLU A 61 -2.92 5.54 15.39
N SER A 62 -3.63 6.64 15.69
CA SER A 62 -4.27 6.87 16.99
C SER A 62 -5.78 6.64 17.01
N ASN A 63 -6.43 6.43 15.86
CA ASN A 63 -7.88 6.29 15.74
C ASN A 63 -8.22 4.99 14.98
N ALA A 64 -8.29 3.89 15.72
CA ALA A 64 -8.48 2.54 15.17
C ALA A 64 -9.87 2.29 14.57
N GLU A 65 -10.85 3.10 14.94
CA GLU A 65 -12.23 3.01 14.43
C GLU A 65 -12.35 3.37 12.94
N TYR A 66 -11.37 4.09 12.38
CA TYR A 66 -11.40 4.50 10.98
C TYR A 66 -10.55 3.58 10.10
N SER A 67 -11.19 3.10 9.03
CA SER A 67 -10.53 2.45 7.91
C SER A 67 -10.18 3.46 6.82
N GLN A 68 -9.08 3.23 6.12
CA GLN A 68 -8.67 4.09 5.01
C GLN A 68 -7.79 3.32 4.04
N SER A 69 -8.00 3.54 2.74
CA SER A 69 -7.13 3.04 1.67
C SER A 69 -6.32 4.19 1.09
N ILE A 70 -4.99 4.07 1.13
CA ILE A 70 -4.05 5.09 0.66
C ILE A 70 -3.22 4.50 -0.48
N TYR A 71 -3.07 5.28 -1.56
CA TYR A 71 -2.45 4.83 -2.80
C TYR A 71 -1.36 5.80 -3.24
N TRP A 72 -0.27 5.24 -3.74
CA TRP A 72 0.82 5.96 -4.36
C TRP A 72 1.14 5.38 -5.73
N ARG A 73 1.52 6.25 -6.67
CA ARG A 73 2.10 5.86 -7.95
C ARG A 73 3.62 6.03 -7.91
N ASN A 74 4.34 5.07 -8.49
CA ASN A 74 5.77 5.20 -8.71
C ASN A 74 6.03 6.28 -9.77
N THR A 75 6.99 7.16 -9.53
CA THR A 75 7.41 8.17 -10.51
C THR A 75 8.58 7.69 -11.38
N GLU A 76 9.20 6.57 -11.03
CA GLU A 76 10.23 5.91 -11.82
C GLU A 76 9.63 4.92 -12.83
N GLU A 77 9.63 5.31 -14.10
CA GLU A 77 8.98 4.53 -15.18
C GLU A 77 9.55 3.12 -15.38
N LYS A 78 10.83 2.92 -15.05
CA LYS A 78 11.53 1.64 -15.24
C LYS A 78 11.36 0.66 -14.08
N SER A 79 10.90 1.13 -12.92
CA SER A 79 10.66 0.28 -11.76
C SER A 79 9.63 -0.81 -12.09
N LEU A 80 9.83 -2.03 -11.59
CA LEU A 80 8.83 -3.09 -11.68
C LEU A 80 7.62 -2.78 -10.81
N ASN A 81 7.85 -2.19 -9.63
CA ASN A 81 6.81 -1.72 -8.71
C ASN A 81 6.20 -0.42 -9.26
N LYS A 82 4.93 -0.46 -9.61
CA LYS A 82 4.18 0.65 -10.22
C LYS A 82 3.33 1.42 -9.22
N HIS A 83 2.78 0.74 -8.23
CA HIS A 83 1.97 1.36 -7.19
C HIS A 83 2.30 0.78 -5.83
N GLY A 84 2.12 1.62 -4.80
CA GLY A 84 2.12 1.19 -3.41
C GLY A 84 0.77 1.48 -2.79
N MET A 85 0.38 0.62 -1.88
CA MET A 85 -0.93 0.64 -1.23
C MET A 85 -0.74 0.39 0.26
N ILE A 86 -1.46 1.16 1.08
CA ILE A 86 -1.59 0.89 2.51
C ILE A 86 -3.07 0.96 2.85
N PHE A 87 -3.57 -0.09 3.49
CA PHE A 87 -4.94 -0.14 3.99
C PHE A 87 -4.91 -0.23 5.50
N TYR A 88 -5.56 0.72 6.15
CA TYR A 88 -5.91 0.65 7.55
C TYR A 88 -7.26 -0.04 7.65
N THR A 89 -7.34 -1.16 8.37
CA THR A 89 -8.58 -1.93 8.54
C THR A 89 -9.20 -1.65 9.91
N SER A 90 -10.51 -1.87 10.03
CA SER A 90 -11.26 -1.60 11.28
C SER A 90 -10.98 -2.61 12.40
N ASP A 91 -10.33 -3.73 12.09
CA ASP A 91 -9.89 -4.74 13.05
C ASP A 91 -8.50 -4.43 13.65
N GLY A 92 -7.92 -3.27 13.34
CA GLY A 92 -6.63 -2.84 13.87
C GLY A 92 -5.41 -3.30 13.09
N ASN A 93 -5.61 -4.04 11.98
CA ASN A 93 -4.53 -4.45 11.10
C ASN A 93 -4.16 -3.39 10.06
N MET A 94 -3.00 -3.59 9.43
CA MET A 94 -2.61 -2.90 8.21
C MET A 94 -2.32 -3.93 7.12
N ILE A 95 -2.80 -3.63 5.90
CA ILE A 95 -2.43 -4.35 4.69
C ILE A 95 -1.47 -3.47 3.90
N PHE A 96 -0.32 -4.04 3.52
CA PHE A 96 0.69 -3.40 2.68
C PHE A 96 0.63 -4.05 1.31
N GLY A 97 0.53 -3.24 0.27
CA GLY A 97 0.38 -3.71 -1.09
C GLY A 97 1.36 -3.08 -2.07
N ILE A 98 1.83 -3.89 -3.03
CA ILE A 98 2.59 -3.42 -4.19
C ILE A 98 1.89 -3.93 -5.45
N SER A 99 1.60 -3.02 -6.37
CA SER A 99 1.25 -3.39 -7.75
C SER A 99 2.51 -3.37 -8.59
N ARG A 100 2.84 -4.46 -9.28
CA ARG A 100 4.01 -4.54 -10.16
C ARG A 100 3.67 -5.08 -11.54
N ASN A 101 4.53 -4.79 -12.53
CA ASN A 101 4.36 -5.32 -13.89
C ASN A 101 4.32 -6.85 -13.87
N ALA A 102 3.29 -7.43 -14.49
CA ALA A 102 3.12 -8.86 -14.63
C ALA A 102 3.50 -9.33 -16.04
N ASP A 103 4.19 -10.47 -16.13
CA ASP A 103 4.43 -11.15 -17.40
C ASP A 103 3.26 -12.08 -17.73
N MET A 104 2.32 -11.57 -18.53
CA MET A 104 1.19 -12.33 -19.05
C MET A 104 1.44 -12.81 -20.48
N SER A 105 2.70 -12.89 -20.93
CA SER A 105 3.03 -13.55 -22.18
C SER A 105 2.66 -15.05 -22.10
N GLY A 106 2.48 -15.71 -23.26
CA GLY A 106 1.75 -16.98 -23.39
C GLY A 106 2.21 -18.19 -22.55
N ASN A 107 3.29 -18.06 -21.77
CA ASN A 107 3.66 -18.96 -20.68
C ASN A 107 3.68 -18.11 -19.40
N LEU A 108 2.56 -18.08 -18.65
CA LEU A 108 2.44 -17.36 -17.37
C LEU A 108 3.71 -17.54 -16.52
N ASP A 109 4.51 -16.49 -16.37
CA ASP A 109 5.72 -16.48 -15.55
C ASP A 109 5.48 -15.57 -14.34
N THR A 110 5.20 -16.18 -13.19
CA THR A 110 4.89 -15.49 -11.93
C THR A 110 6.12 -15.21 -11.07
N GLN A 111 7.34 -15.53 -11.55
CA GLN A 111 8.56 -15.39 -10.73
C GLN A 111 8.77 -13.97 -10.22
N ASN A 112 8.27 -12.98 -10.95
CA ASN A 112 8.41 -11.58 -10.59
C ASN A 112 7.55 -11.22 -9.37
N GLU A 113 6.32 -11.72 -9.35
CA GLU A 113 5.33 -11.60 -8.30
C GLU A 113 5.74 -12.41 -7.08
N ASP A 114 6.11 -13.67 -7.29
CA ASP A 114 6.51 -14.60 -6.23
C ASP A 114 7.71 -14.04 -5.44
N LYS A 115 8.72 -13.50 -6.14
CA LYS A 115 9.87 -12.83 -5.49
C LYS A 115 9.46 -11.60 -4.68
N CYS A 116 8.49 -10.83 -5.15
CA CYS A 116 7.98 -9.69 -4.38
C CYS A 116 7.30 -10.14 -3.10
N LEU A 117 6.46 -11.17 -3.20
CA LEU A 117 5.70 -11.70 -2.08
C LEU A 117 6.66 -12.27 -1.03
N GLU A 118 7.66 -13.05 -1.45
CA GLU A 118 8.72 -13.55 -0.58
C GLU A 118 9.48 -12.41 0.10
N GLU A 119 9.87 -11.37 -0.65
CA GLU A 119 10.57 -10.21 -0.08
C GLU A 119 9.70 -9.47 0.93
N MET A 120 8.42 -9.23 0.63
CA MET A 120 7.49 -8.58 1.55
C MET A 120 7.26 -9.41 2.82
N LYS A 121 7.10 -10.74 2.69
CA LYS A 121 6.97 -11.66 3.83
C LYS A 121 8.19 -11.63 4.74
N VAL A 122 9.38 -11.67 4.16
CA VAL A 122 10.66 -11.55 4.89
C VAL A 122 10.79 -10.18 5.56
N TYR A 123 10.46 -9.10 4.84
CA TYR A 123 10.55 -7.73 5.36
C TYR A 123 9.66 -7.51 6.59
N PHE A 124 8.43 -8.02 6.56
CA PHE A 124 7.46 -7.86 7.65
C PHE A 124 7.51 -8.96 8.71
N ASP A 125 8.37 -9.98 8.52
CA ASP A 125 8.43 -11.18 9.36
C ASP A 125 7.02 -11.78 9.55
N THR A 126 6.43 -12.23 8.45
CA THR A 126 5.07 -12.77 8.40
C THR A 126 4.91 -13.79 7.28
N GLU A 127 4.10 -14.81 7.53
CA GLU A 127 3.70 -15.79 6.51
C GLU A 127 2.41 -15.39 5.79
N MET A 128 1.71 -14.36 6.29
CA MET A 128 0.39 -13.94 5.82
C MET A 128 0.50 -12.93 4.66
N GLY A 129 0.25 -13.42 3.45
CA GLY A 129 0.17 -12.60 2.23
C GLY A 129 -0.13 -13.44 0.99
N TYR A 130 -0.59 -12.77 -0.07
CA TYR A 130 -0.95 -13.37 -1.36
C TYR A 130 -0.55 -12.48 -2.54
#